data_AF-A0A3A0E117-F1
#
_entry.id   AF-A0A3A0E117-F1
#
_cell.length_a   1.000
_cell.length_b   1.000
_cell.length_c   1.000
_cell.angle_alpha   90.00
_cell.angle_beta   90.00
_cell.angle_gamma   90.00
#
_symmetry.space_group_name_H-M   'P 1'
#
loop_
_entity.id
_entity.type
_entity.pdbx_description
1 polymer ?
#
loop_
_entity_poly.entity_id
_entity_poly.type
_entity_poly.pdbx_seq_one_letter_code
_entity_poly.pdbx_strand_id
1 'polypeptide(L)'
;MMHRMGLRHQQTDTVVIGRFNPHIITPDWLRKFGISKPGEDVSPNVQLSAKAIILRFDVGEYTWSVDAGRLVISTETSGNTAEKAAAVLNLLPHTPVTAVGSNFRYRCNVSEWRGRLPKLDDVGMEGLADEGEVRELTWKASVKKANGVILNAQVSVEPAASLQPDVVVSVNCHREVSEASEVASIAAQFSHDRDVAIQFIETVFRERVES
;
A
#
# COMPACT_ATOMS: atom_id res chain seq x y z
N MET A 1 7.86 -13.10 31.73
CA MET A 1 6.72 -12.36 31.15
C MET A 1 7.10 -12.06 29.70
N MET A 2 6.66 -12.86 28.73
CA MET A 2 7.01 -12.64 27.32
C MET A 2 6.35 -11.34 26.86
N HIS A 3 7.15 -10.39 26.37
CA HIS A 3 6.64 -9.20 25.69
C HIS A 3 5.91 -9.68 24.43
N ARG A 4 4.59 -9.57 24.42
CA ARG A 4 3.77 -9.91 23.26
C ARG A 4 3.88 -8.76 22.27
N MET A 5 4.24 -9.09 21.03
CA MET A 5 4.37 -8.12 19.94
C MET A 5 3.00 -7.85 19.28
N GLY A 6 2.83 -6.64 18.73
CA GLY A 6 1.63 -6.18 18.01
C GLY A 6 1.77 -6.26 16.48
N LEU A 7 0.91 -5.51 15.77
CA LEU A 7 0.97 -5.37 14.31
C LEU A 7 2.24 -4.63 13.91
N ARG A 8 3.10 -5.26 13.11
CA ARG A 8 4.33 -4.67 12.59
C ARG A 8 4.08 -4.06 11.23
N HIS A 9 4.66 -2.89 10.98
CA HIS A 9 4.72 -2.32 9.63
C HIS A 9 5.43 -3.29 8.68
N GLN A 10 4.89 -3.46 7.48
CA GLN A 10 5.46 -4.36 6.47
C GLN A 10 5.69 -3.65 5.14
N GLN A 11 4.80 -2.74 4.75
CA GLN A 11 4.90 -2.08 3.45
C GLN A 11 4.15 -0.76 3.44
N THR A 12 4.70 0.22 2.73
CA THR A 12 4.00 1.46 2.39
C THR A 12 4.04 1.70 0.89
N ASP A 13 2.90 2.02 0.28
CA ASP A 13 2.79 2.28 -1.15
C ASP A 13 2.06 3.59 -1.43
N THR A 14 2.58 4.37 -2.37
CA THR A 14 1.80 5.41 -3.03
C THR A 14 1.41 4.93 -4.41
N VAL A 15 0.11 4.97 -4.69
CA VAL A 15 -0.48 4.62 -5.98
C VAL A 15 -1.08 5.87 -6.58
N VAL A 16 -0.66 6.24 -7.78
CA VAL A 16 -1.28 7.30 -8.58
C VAL A 16 -1.94 6.68 -9.79
N ILE A 17 -3.21 7.00 -10.01
CA ILE A 17 -3.99 6.58 -11.17
C ILE A 17 -4.01 7.74 -12.18
N GLY A 18 -3.67 7.45 -13.43
CA GLY A 18 -3.52 8.47 -14.45
C GLY A 18 -3.20 7.91 -15.83
N ARG A 19 -2.52 8.70 -16.66
CA ARG A 19 -2.03 8.27 -17.99
C ARG A 19 -0.52 8.46 -18.08
N PHE A 20 0.22 7.43 -17.70
CA PHE A 20 1.67 7.47 -17.68
C PHE A 20 2.26 6.91 -18.97
N ASN A 21 3.49 7.35 -19.28
CA ASN A 21 4.31 6.72 -20.29
C ASN A 21 5.46 5.97 -19.59
N PRO A 22 5.43 4.62 -19.53
CA PRO A 22 6.47 3.83 -18.88
C PRO A 22 7.88 4.04 -19.46
N HIS A 23 8.00 4.55 -20.69
CA HIS A 23 9.29 4.86 -21.30
C HIS A 23 9.92 6.16 -20.78
N ILE A 24 9.16 6.99 -20.06
CA ILE A 24 9.68 8.21 -19.42
C ILE A 24 10.21 7.88 -18.03
N ILE A 25 9.42 7.20 -17.19
CA ILE A 25 9.75 6.95 -15.79
C ILE A 25 10.64 5.70 -15.69
N THR A 26 11.92 5.88 -16.00
CA THR A 26 12.97 4.85 -15.96
C THR A 26 14.01 5.17 -14.88
N PRO A 27 14.84 4.20 -14.44
CA PRO A 27 15.90 4.47 -13.47
C PRO A 27 16.86 5.61 -13.90
N ASP A 28 17.23 5.67 -15.18
CA ASP A 28 18.10 6.73 -15.70
C ASP A 28 17.43 8.10 -15.66
N TRP A 29 16.13 8.16 -15.96
CA TRP A 29 15.35 9.39 -15.86
C TRP A 29 15.24 9.86 -14.40
N LEU A 30 14.95 8.96 -13.46
CA LEU A 30 14.91 9.28 -12.02
C LEU A 30 16.24 9.84 -11.51
N ARG A 31 17.37 9.26 -11.93
CA ARG A 31 18.72 9.77 -11.61
C ARG A 31 18.98 11.13 -12.23
N LYS A 32 18.66 11.29 -13.52
CA LYS A 32 18.87 12.55 -14.25
C LYS A 32 18.17 13.73 -13.56
N PHE A 33 17.00 13.51 -12.97
CA PHE A 33 16.24 14.54 -12.27
C PHE A 33 16.38 14.53 -10.75
N GLY A 34 17.34 13.77 -10.21
CA GLY A 34 17.65 13.77 -8.78
C GLY A 34 16.56 13.17 -7.86
N ILE A 35 15.63 12.38 -8.42
CA ILE A 35 14.62 11.67 -7.61
C ILE A 35 15.26 10.50 -6.87
N SER A 36 16.25 9.85 -7.50
CA SER A 36 17.11 8.83 -6.92
C SER A 36 18.55 9.35 -6.79
N LYS A 37 19.28 8.88 -5.78
CA LYS A 37 20.66 9.33 -5.52
C LYS A 37 21.65 8.65 -6.47
N PRO A 38 22.76 9.31 -6.84
CA PRO A 38 23.87 8.64 -7.50
C PRO A 38 24.41 7.48 -6.62
N GLY A 39 24.64 6.33 -7.22
CA GLY A 39 25.15 5.14 -6.52
C GLY A 39 24.10 4.26 -5.85
N GLU A 40 22.81 4.60 -5.92
CA GLU A 40 21.74 3.65 -5.55
C GLU A 40 21.75 2.46 -6.52
N ASP A 41 21.73 1.26 -5.94
CA ASP A 41 21.61 0.01 -6.71
C ASP A 41 20.30 0.02 -7.50
N VAL A 42 20.40 -0.42 -8.75
CA VAL A 42 19.26 -0.53 -9.66
C VAL A 42 19.11 -1.97 -10.10
N SER A 43 17.97 -2.56 -9.79
CA SER A 43 17.59 -3.91 -10.25
C SER A 43 16.38 -3.79 -11.18
N PRO A 44 16.57 -3.78 -12.51
CA PRO A 44 15.46 -3.71 -13.45
C PRO A 44 14.75 -5.07 -13.56
N ASN A 45 13.42 -5.05 -13.48
CA ASN A 45 12.57 -6.22 -13.71
C ASN A 45 11.46 -5.87 -14.70
N VAL A 46 11.72 -6.05 -15.99
CA VAL A 46 10.70 -5.80 -17.01
C VAL A 46 9.73 -6.98 -17.06
N GLN A 47 8.49 -6.76 -16.62
CA GLN A 47 7.43 -7.76 -16.72
C GLN A 47 6.57 -7.48 -17.95
N LEU A 48 6.72 -8.33 -18.96
CA LEU A 48 5.87 -8.31 -20.15
C LEU A 48 4.64 -9.16 -19.87
N SER A 49 3.46 -8.53 -19.85
CA SER A 49 2.19 -9.26 -19.88
C SER A 49 1.55 -9.13 -21.25
N ALA A 50 0.74 -10.12 -21.65
CA ALA A 50 0.03 -10.09 -22.93
C ALA A 50 -0.91 -8.88 -23.10
N LYS A 51 -1.25 -8.17 -22.01
CA LYS A 51 -2.22 -7.06 -21.99
C LYS A 51 -1.60 -5.70 -21.73
N ALA A 52 -0.40 -5.64 -21.16
CA ALA A 52 0.24 -4.40 -20.78
C ALA A 52 1.76 -4.59 -20.59
N ILE A 53 2.51 -3.55 -20.95
CA ILE A 53 3.91 -3.40 -20.56
C ILE A 53 3.91 -2.78 -19.17
N ILE A 54 4.39 -3.54 -18.17
CA ILE A 54 4.62 -3.04 -16.82
C ILE A 54 6.13 -2.93 -16.64
N LEU A 55 6.62 -1.71 -16.53
CA LEU A 55 8.00 -1.48 -16.14
C LEU A 55 8.08 -1.54 -14.62
N ARG A 56 8.76 -2.56 -14.07
CA ARG A 56 9.06 -2.66 -12.65
C ARG A 56 10.57 -2.58 -12.44
N PHE A 57 11.02 -1.89 -11.42
CA PHE A 57 12.44 -1.82 -11.06
C PHE A 57 12.60 -1.38 -9.63
N ASP A 58 13.72 -1.75 -9.03
CA ASP A 58 14.11 -1.31 -7.70
C ASP A 58 15.21 -0.25 -7.82
N VAL A 59 15.08 0.84 -7.06
CA VAL A 59 16.11 1.87 -6.90
C VAL A 59 16.27 2.17 -5.41
N GLY A 60 17.39 1.75 -4.83
CA GLY A 60 17.60 1.80 -3.39
C GLY A 60 16.55 0.96 -2.64
N GLU A 61 15.87 1.55 -1.66
CA GLU A 61 14.80 0.90 -0.88
C GLU A 61 13.41 0.93 -1.55
N TYR A 62 13.30 1.57 -2.71
CA TYR A 62 12.01 1.77 -3.38
C TYR A 62 11.85 0.83 -4.56
N THR A 63 10.74 0.11 -4.59
CA THR A 63 10.26 -0.57 -5.80
C THR A 63 9.30 0.36 -6.54
N TRP A 64 9.54 0.51 -7.83
CA TRP A 64 8.74 1.29 -8.75
C TRP A 64 8.01 0.34 -9.70
N SER A 65 6.74 0.62 -9.96
CA SER A 65 5.97 -0.05 -11.00
C SER A 65 5.16 0.97 -11.78
N VAL A 66 5.39 1.01 -13.09
CA VAL A 66 4.76 1.97 -14.00
C VAL A 66 4.15 1.22 -15.17
N ASP A 67 2.87 1.45 -15.40
CA ASP A 67 2.18 1.05 -16.63
C ASP A 67 1.44 2.26 -17.22
N ALA A 68 0.66 2.06 -18.28
CA ALA A 68 -0.05 3.17 -18.93
C ALA A 68 -1.11 3.84 -18.04
N GLY A 69 -1.63 3.14 -17.03
CA GLY A 69 -2.74 3.59 -16.18
C GLY A 69 -2.35 3.96 -14.74
N ARG A 70 -1.17 3.55 -14.27
CA ARG A 70 -0.76 3.77 -12.89
C ARG A 70 0.75 3.90 -12.69
N LEU A 71 1.10 4.67 -11.68
CA LEU A 71 2.41 4.72 -11.04
C LEU A 71 2.27 4.19 -9.61
N VAL A 72 3.05 3.19 -9.24
CA VAL A 72 3.13 2.64 -7.89
C VAL A 72 4.56 2.77 -7.40
N ILE A 73 4.72 3.33 -6.21
CA ILE A 73 6.01 3.44 -5.51
C ILE A 73 5.82 2.79 -4.15
N SER A 74 6.59 1.75 -3.88
CA SER A 74 6.49 0.95 -2.67
C SER A 74 7.83 0.89 -1.94
N THR A 75 7.78 0.78 -0.61
CA THR A 75 8.93 0.48 0.24
C THR A 75 8.50 -0.40 1.41
N GLU A 76 9.38 -1.30 1.85
CA GLU A 76 9.19 -2.10 3.06
C GLU A 76 9.54 -1.30 4.33
N THR A 77 10.11 -0.11 4.17
CA THR A 77 10.44 0.80 5.27
C THR A 77 9.32 1.82 5.53
N SER A 78 9.51 2.70 6.50
CA SER A 78 8.59 3.81 6.79
C SER A 78 8.78 5.03 5.87
N GLY A 79 9.50 4.88 4.75
CA GLY A 79 9.81 5.93 3.79
C GLY A 79 8.57 6.57 3.15
N ASN A 80 8.66 7.88 2.86
CA ASN A 80 7.57 8.64 2.25
C ASN A 80 7.52 8.42 0.72
N THR A 81 6.79 7.40 0.29
CA THR A 81 6.61 7.09 -1.13
C THR A 81 5.83 8.18 -1.88
N ALA A 82 5.05 9.01 -1.19
CA ALA A 82 4.26 10.06 -1.82
C ALA A 82 5.12 11.26 -2.24
N GLU A 83 6.18 11.58 -1.48
CA GLU A 83 7.17 12.58 -1.90
C GLU A 83 7.82 12.21 -3.23
N LYS A 84 8.13 10.93 -3.44
CA LYS A 84 8.67 10.42 -4.71
C LYS A 84 7.66 10.55 -5.85
N ALA A 85 6.39 10.23 -5.59
CA ALA A 85 5.32 10.41 -6.58
C ALA A 85 5.13 11.89 -6.96
N ALA A 86 5.13 12.78 -5.97
CA ALA A 86 5.04 14.22 -6.19
C ALA A 86 6.23 14.76 -6.99
N ALA A 87 7.45 14.30 -6.70
CA ALA A 87 8.64 14.69 -7.45
C ALA A 87 8.55 14.33 -8.94
N VAL A 88 8.02 13.14 -9.27
CA VAL A 88 7.76 12.73 -10.66
C VAL A 88 6.72 13.65 -11.32
N LEU A 89 5.59 13.90 -10.64
CA LEU A 89 4.49 14.67 -11.20
C LEU A 89 4.80 16.16 -11.35
N ASN A 90 5.66 16.71 -10.50
CA ASN A 90 6.19 18.07 -10.66
C ASN A 90 7.01 18.23 -11.95
N LEU A 91 7.68 17.16 -12.40
CA LEU A 91 8.43 17.15 -13.66
C LEU A 91 7.57 16.81 -14.87
N LEU A 92 6.39 16.23 -14.64
CA LEU A 92 5.44 15.80 -15.67
C LEU A 92 4.05 16.44 -15.45
N PRO A 93 3.96 17.79 -15.40
CA PRO A 93 2.72 18.48 -14.98
C PRO A 93 1.54 18.26 -15.93
N HIS A 94 1.81 17.86 -17.17
CA HIS A 94 0.79 17.55 -18.17
C HIS A 94 0.25 16.13 -18.09
N THR A 95 0.76 15.29 -17.18
CA THR A 95 0.27 13.91 -16.98
C THR A 95 -1.12 13.97 -16.38
N PRO A 96 -2.18 13.51 -17.09
CA PRO A 96 -3.50 13.43 -16.51
C PRO A 96 -3.49 12.43 -15.35
N VAL A 97 -3.96 12.87 -14.19
CA VAL A 97 -4.15 12.05 -12.99
C VAL A 97 -5.60 12.16 -12.55
N THR A 98 -6.14 11.09 -11.99
CA THR A 98 -7.54 11.03 -11.55
C THR A 98 -7.67 10.63 -10.09
N ALA A 99 -6.66 9.98 -9.52
CA ALA A 99 -6.65 9.60 -8.11
C ALA A 99 -5.24 9.38 -7.58
N VAL A 100 -5.10 9.51 -6.27
CA VAL A 100 -3.91 9.08 -5.52
C VAL A 100 -4.34 8.36 -4.24
N GLY A 101 -3.58 7.34 -3.85
CA GLY A 101 -3.81 6.60 -2.62
C GLY A 101 -2.52 6.27 -1.90
N SER A 102 -2.49 6.48 -0.59
CA SER A 102 -1.43 6.00 0.30
C SER A 102 -1.90 4.72 0.97
N ASN A 103 -1.13 3.65 0.83
CA ASN A 103 -1.43 2.33 1.34
C ASN A 103 -0.43 1.99 2.43
N PHE A 104 -0.93 1.50 3.56
CA PHE A 104 -0.14 1.04 4.68
C PHE A 104 -0.53 -0.39 4.97
N ARG A 105 0.47 -1.28 5.00
CA ARG A 105 0.26 -2.69 5.29
C ARG A 105 1.01 -3.07 6.56
N TYR A 106 0.28 -3.77 7.42
CA TYR A 106 0.75 -4.27 8.69
C TYR A 106 0.51 -5.77 8.78
N ARG A 107 1.36 -6.47 9.54
CA ARG A 107 1.31 -7.92 9.70
C ARG A 107 1.60 -8.31 11.14
N CYS A 108 0.86 -9.28 11.65
CA CYS A 108 1.21 -10.03 12.86
C CYS A 108 0.85 -11.49 12.67
N ASN A 109 1.36 -12.35 13.56
CA ASN A 109 0.89 -13.72 13.60
C ASN A 109 -0.54 -13.78 14.17
N VAL A 110 -1.36 -14.73 13.74
CA VAL A 110 -2.74 -14.86 14.26
C VAL A 110 -2.80 -15.04 15.78
N SER A 111 -1.80 -15.68 16.39
CA SER A 111 -1.73 -15.87 17.84
C SER A 111 -1.43 -14.57 18.60
N GLU A 112 -0.95 -13.53 17.90
CA GLU A 112 -0.69 -12.19 18.44
C GLU A 112 -1.94 -11.30 18.37
N TRP A 113 -2.87 -11.58 17.45
CA TRP A 113 -4.11 -10.83 17.23
C TRP A 113 -5.10 -10.99 18.40
N ARG A 114 -5.53 -9.87 18.98
CA ARG A 114 -6.47 -9.80 20.13
C ARG A 114 -7.80 -9.15 19.77
N GLY A 115 -7.83 -8.48 18.63
CA GLY A 115 -8.94 -7.76 18.10
C GLY A 115 -10.06 -8.73 17.78
N ARG A 116 -11.27 -8.19 17.69
CA ARG A 116 -12.30 -8.96 17.02
C ARG A 116 -11.92 -8.94 15.55
N LEU A 117 -11.50 -10.10 15.01
CA LEU A 117 -11.65 -10.30 13.57
C LEU A 117 -13.13 -9.95 13.28
N PRO A 118 -13.41 -9.06 12.32
CA PRO A 118 -14.77 -8.66 12.01
C PRO A 118 -15.62 -9.91 11.89
N LYS A 119 -16.58 -10.05 12.81
CA LYS A 119 -17.26 -11.31 13.11
C LYS A 119 -17.79 -11.96 11.84
N LEU A 120 -17.19 -13.09 11.48
CA LEU A 120 -17.78 -14.11 10.62
C LEU A 120 -18.53 -15.16 11.45
N ASP A 121 -18.74 -14.91 12.75
CA ASP A 121 -19.48 -15.79 13.66
C ASP A 121 -20.90 -16.11 13.12
N ASP A 122 -21.49 -15.25 12.28
CA ASP A 122 -22.80 -15.49 11.65
C ASP A 122 -22.72 -16.32 10.35
N VAL A 123 -21.53 -16.49 9.77
CA VAL A 123 -21.29 -17.32 8.59
C VAL A 123 -20.46 -18.51 9.07
N GLY A 124 -21.11 -19.46 9.74
CA GLY A 124 -20.47 -20.61 10.38
C GLY A 124 -19.36 -21.23 9.51
N MET A 125 -18.11 -20.96 9.86
CA MET A 125 -16.92 -21.50 9.19
C MET A 125 -16.83 -23.03 9.33
N GLU A 126 -17.58 -23.60 10.28
CA GLU A 126 -17.69 -25.04 10.52
C GLU A 126 -18.09 -25.81 9.24
N GLY A 127 -18.95 -25.22 8.39
CA GLY A 127 -19.35 -25.85 7.12
C GLY A 127 -18.30 -25.77 6.00
N LEU A 128 -17.32 -24.85 6.09
CA LEU A 128 -16.28 -24.74 5.06
C LEU A 128 -15.22 -25.83 5.21
N ALA A 129 -14.98 -26.31 6.44
CA ALA A 129 -14.04 -27.39 6.69
C ALA A 129 -14.46 -28.71 6.00
N ASP A 130 -15.77 -28.93 5.86
CA ASP A 130 -16.33 -30.08 5.15
C ASP A 130 -16.17 -29.97 3.63
N GLU A 131 -16.07 -28.74 3.10
CA GLU A 131 -15.91 -28.45 1.66
C GLU A 131 -14.43 -28.35 1.23
N GLY A 132 -13.50 -28.13 2.17
CA GLY A 132 -12.06 -28.17 1.92
C GLY A 132 -11.21 -27.26 2.81
N GLU A 133 -9.96 -27.04 2.39
CA GLU A 133 -9.02 -26.17 3.11
C GLU A 133 -9.29 -24.70 2.79
N VAL A 134 -9.63 -23.91 3.82
CA VAL A 134 -9.77 -22.45 3.70
C VAL A 134 -8.39 -21.83 3.46
N ARG A 135 -8.18 -21.28 2.25
CA ARG A 135 -6.91 -20.66 1.87
C ARG A 135 -6.78 -19.19 2.24
N GLU A 136 -7.88 -18.44 2.21
CA GLU A 136 -7.87 -17.01 2.49
C GLU A 136 -9.22 -16.60 3.05
N LEU A 137 -9.19 -15.74 4.06
CA LEU A 137 -10.36 -15.07 4.59
C LEU A 137 -10.13 -13.56 4.57
N THR A 138 -11.02 -12.80 3.94
CA THR A 138 -10.86 -11.35 3.79
C THR A 138 -12.09 -10.58 4.27
N TRP A 139 -11.87 -9.59 5.12
CA TRP A 139 -12.85 -8.54 5.44
C TRP A 139 -12.47 -7.24 4.75
N LYS A 140 -13.45 -6.48 4.26
CA LYS A 140 -13.24 -5.16 3.64
C LYS A 140 -14.27 -4.14 4.13
N ALA A 141 -13.84 -2.90 4.35
CA ALA A 141 -14.71 -1.76 4.56
C ALA A 141 -14.21 -0.53 3.80
N SER A 142 -15.15 0.32 3.40
CA SER A 142 -14.87 1.61 2.76
C SER A 142 -15.65 2.71 3.48
N VAL A 143 -14.95 3.75 3.94
CA VAL A 143 -15.53 4.86 4.69
C VAL A 143 -15.16 6.17 4.01
N LYS A 144 -16.16 6.90 3.50
CA LYS A 144 -15.97 8.26 2.96
C LYS A 144 -16.03 9.28 4.10
N LYS A 145 -14.94 9.99 4.32
CA LYS A 145 -14.85 11.08 5.31
C LYS A 145 -15.47 12.37 4.77
N ALA A 146 -15.82 13.28 5.68
CA ALA A 146 -16.38 14.60 5.32
C ALA A 146 -15.44 15.46 4.45
N ASN A 147 -14.13 15.25 4.56
CA ASN A 147 -13.12 15.92 3.73
C ASN A 147 -12.89 15.26 2.35
N GLY A 148 -13.73 14.30 1.96
CA GLY A 148 -13.65 13.62 0.67
C GLY A 148 -12.69 12.43 0.62
N VAL A 149 -11.83 12.23 1.61
CA VAL A 149 -10.93 11.06 1.69
C VAL A 149 -11.76 9.79 1.85
N ILE A 150 -11.46 8.77 1.05
CA ILE A 150 -12.05 7.44 1.16
C ILE A 150 -11.03 6.53 1.83
N LEU A 151 -11.35 6.05 3.03
CA LEU A 151 -10.56 5.03 3.72
C LEU A 151 -11.05 3.65 3.32
N ASN A 152 -10.21 2.88 2.63
CA ASN A 152 -10.46 1.47 2.36
C ASN A 152 -9.61 0.64 3.31
N ALA A 153 -10.22 -0.18 4.14
CA ALA A 153 -9.53 -1.09 5.04
C ALA A 153 -9.82 -2.54 4.61
N GLN A 154 -8.78 -3.37 4.65
CA GLN A 154 -8.84 -4.79 4.39
C GLN A 154 -8.11 -5.53 5.51
N VAL A 155 -8.71 -6.60 6.02
CA VAL A 155 -8.06 -7.56 6.92
C VAL A 155 -8.09 -8.92 6.23
N SER A 156 -6.94 -9.53 6.00
CA SER A 156 -6.83 -10.90 5.50
C SER A 156 -6.17 -11.80 6.54
N VAL A 157 -6.63 -13.05 6.61
CA VAL A 157 -5.91 -14.15 7.26
C VAL A 157 -5.28 -14.97 6.14
N GLU A 158 -3.95 -14.97 6.09
CA GLU A 158 -3.16 -15.60 5.05
C GLU A 158 -2.40 -16.80 5.61
N PRO A 159 -2.22 -17.89 4.83
CA PRO A 159 -1.30 -18.95 5.19
C PRO A 159 0.10 -18.35 5.29
N ALA A 160 0.76 -18.50 6.43
CA ALA A 160 2.13 -18.06 6.56
C ALA A 160 3.08 -19.11 5.97
N ALA A 161 4.30 -18.69 5.67
CA ALA A 161 5.41 -19.64 5.51
C ALA A 161 5.73 -20.40 6.82
N SER A 162 5.23 -19.88 7.96
CA SER A 162 5.32 -20.51 9.27
C SER A 162 4.16 -21.48 9.55
N LEU A 163 4.26 -22.26 10.63
CA LEU A 163 3.19 -23.20 11.05
C LEU A 163 1.86 -22.52 11.44
N GLN A 164 1.84 -21.20 11.62
CA GLN A 164 0.66 -20.45 12.04
C GLN A 164 0.35 -19.34 11.04
N PRO A 165 -0.93 -19.12 10.67
CA PRO A 165 -1.29 -18.11 9.69
C PRO A 165 -0.99 -16.69 10.21
N ASP A 166 -0.83 -15.77 9.26
CA ASP A 166 -0.62 -14.35 9.54
C ASP A 166 -1.92 -13.58 9.35
N VAL A 167 -2.11 -12.55 10.17
CA VAL A 167 -3.12 -11.52 9.95
C VAL A 167 -2.45 -10.35 9.27
N VAL A 168 -2.97 -9.96 8.11
CA VAL A 168 -2.52 -8.81 7.32
C VAL A 168 -3.60 -7.75 7.33
N VAL A 169 -3.24 -6.55 7.76
CA VAL A 169 -4.13 -5.40 7.74
C VAL A 169 -3.60 -4.39 6.73
N SER A 170 -4.40 -4.06 5.73
CA SER A 170 -4.08 -3.06 4.72
C SER A 170 -5.08 -1.90 4.83
N VAL A 171 -4.57 -0.67 4.93
CA VAL A 171 -5.39 0.54 4.92
C VAL A 171 -4.94 1.44 3.79
N ASN A 172 -5.88 1.90 2.98
CA ASN A 172 -5.68 2.77 1.84
C ASN A 172 -6.43 4.09 2.05
N CYS A 173 -5.70 5.20 2.03
CA CYS A 173 -6.23 6.56 2.07
C CYS A 173 -6.35 7.10 0.65
N HIS A 174 -7.50 6.90 0.02
CA HIS A 174 -7.77 7.28 -1.36
C HIS A 174 -8.34 8.71 -1.47
N ARG A 175 -7.89 9.44 -2.48
CA ARG A 175 -8.40 10.76 -2.87
C ARG A 175 -8.54 10.82 -4.39
N GLU A 176 -9.65 11.39 -4.84
CA GLU A 176 -9.77 11.86 -6.23
C GLU A 176 -8.94 13.14 -6.39
N VAL A 177 -8.30 13.28 -7.54
CA VAL A 177 -7.55 14.49 -7.92
C VAL A 177 -7.88 14.84 -9.37
N SER A 178 -7.78 16.12 -9.72
CA SER A 178 -8.05 16.57 -11.10
C SER A 178 -6.78 16.93 -11.88
N GLU A 179 -5.68 17.22 -11.18
CA GLU A 179 -4.42 17.62 -11.77
C GLU A 179 -3.19 17.16 -10.98
N ALA A 180 -2.03 17.14 -11.66
CA ALA A 180 -0.77 16.64 -11.11
C ALA A 180 -0.27 17.44 -9.89
N SER A 181 -0.55 18.75 -9.85
CA SER A 181 -0.20 19.66 -8.75
C SER A 181 -0.85 19.28 -7.43
N GLU A 182 -2.09 18.75 -7.45
CA GLU A 182 -2.78 18.31 -6.23
C GLU A 182 -2.05 17.16 -5.52
N VAL A 183 -1.33 16.33 -6.27
CA VAL A 183 -0.61 15.18 -5.70
C VAL A 183 0.52 15.64 -4.77
N ALA A 184 1.15 16.79 -5.03
CA ALA A 184 2.15 17.35 -4.13
C ALA A 184 1.53 17.77 -2.78
N SER A 185 0.34 18.38 -2.80
CA SER A 185 -0.39 18.72 -1.57
C SER A 185 -0.82 17.47 -0.80
N ILE A 186 -1.14 16.38 -1.50
CA ILE A 186 -1.49 15.09 -0.86
C ILE A 186 -0.24 14.38 -0.31
N ALA A 187 0.90 14.46 -1.00
CA ALA A 187 2.16 13.91 -0.49
C ALA A 187 2.56 14.52 0.86
N ALA A 188 2.28 15.81 1.07
CA ALA A 188 2.46 16.45 2.37
C ALA A 188 1.55 15.88 3.48
N GLN A 189 0.46 15.20 3.13
CA GLN A 189 -0.45 14.53 4.07
C GLN A 189 -0.07 13.08 4.37
N PHE A 190 0.99 12.54 3.77
CA PHE A 190 1.33 11.11 3.89
C PHE A 190 1.53 10.64 5.34
N SER A 191 2.25 11.42 6.16
CA SER A 191 2.41 11.11 7.59
C SER A 191 1.08 11.14 8.32
N HIS A 192 0.22 12.11 8.01
CA HIS A 192 -1.13 12.18 8.58
C HIS A 192 -1.99 10.98 8.16
N ASP A 193 -1.87 10.54 6.90
CA ASP A 193 -2.57 9.34 6.40
C ASP A 193 -2.14 8.08 7.12
N ARG A 194 -0.84 7.97 7.43
CA ARG A 194 -0.31 6.87 8.24
C ARG A 194 -0.90 6.90 9.65
N ASP A 195 -0.92 8.06 10.30
CA ASP A 195 -1.48 8.21 11.64
C ASP A 195 -2.98 7.88 11.65
N VAL A 196 -3.71 8.30 10.62
CA VAL A 196 -5.12 7.94 10.40
C VAL A 196 -5.29 6.43 10.24
N ALA A 197 -4.42 5.77 9.48
CA ALA A 197 -4.45 4.32 9.30
C ALA A 197 -4.21 3.59 10.61
N ILE A 198 -3.20 4.00 11.39
CA ILE A 198 -2.89 3.43 12.71
C ILE A 198 -4.08 3.63 13.65
N GLN A 199 -4.61 4.85 13.74
CA GLN A 199 -5.76 5.16 14.60
C GLN A 199 -6.99 4.35 14.20
N PHE A 200 -7.23 4.16 12.90
CA PHE A 200 -8.32 3.33 12.41
C PHE A 200 -8.17 1.89 12.89
N ILE A 201 -6.97 1.31 12.76
CA ILE A 201 -6.67 -0.05 13.20
C ILE A 201 -6.89 -0.19 14.71
N GLU A 202 -6.34 0.73 15.50
CA GLU A 202 -6.46 0.74 16.96
C GLU A 202 -7.90 0.92 17.44
N THR A 203 -8.70 1.71 16.72
CA THR A 203 -10.09 1.99 17.12
C THR A 203 -11.03 0.87 16.70
N VAL A 204 -10.94 0.44 15.44
CA VAL A 204 -11.90 -0.52 14.84
C VAL A 204 -11.57 -1.94 15.25
N PHE A 205 -10.30 -2.33 15.20
CA PHE A 205 -9.88 -3.69 15.52
C PHE A 205 -9.41 -3.83 16.97
N ARG A 206 -9.17 -2.74 17.71
CA ARG A 206 -8.61 -2.76 19.07
C ARG A 206 -7.22 -3.40 19.11
N GLU A 207 -6.47 -3.21 18.03
CA GLU A 207 -5.13 -3.77 17.83
C GLU A 207 -4.07 -2.68 17.87
N ARG A 208 -2.96 -2.96 18.56
CA ARG A 208 -1.84 -2.01 18.66
C ARG A 208 -0.90 -2.18 17.47
N VAL A 209 -0.52 -1.07 16.85
CA VAL A 209 0.53 -1.03 15.84
C VAL A 209 1.88 -0.72 16.51
N GLU A 210 2.91 -1.47 16.14
CA GLU A 210 4.29 -1.21 16.53
C GLU A 210 4.89 -0.16 15.59
N SER A 211 5.35 0.94 16.17
CA SER A 211 6.02 2.06 15.50
C SER A 211 7.50 1.80 15.30
#